data_AF-A0A7K3Y173-F1
#
_entry.id   AF-A0A7K3Y173-F1
#
_cell.length_a   1.000
_cell.length_b   1.000
_cell.length_c   1.000
_cell.angle_alpha   90.00
_cell.angle_beta   90.00
_cell.angle_gamma   90.00
#
_symmetry.space_group_name_H-M   'P 1'
#
loop_
_entity.id
_entity.type
_entity.pdbx_description
1 polymer ?
#
loop_
_entity_poly.entity_id
_entity_poly.type
_entity_poly.pdbx_seq_one_letter_code
_entity_poly.pdbx_strand_id
1 'polypeptide(L)'
;MNACETNMGTFEDTFDAILSAWQKDKYWISFFVRPCCPPPSEEVALGYLEKLRAEIRSNAVFSDDEKQQLLEIVDDRETWYKNSPFCRP
;
A
#
# COMPACT_ATOMS: atom_id res chain seq x y z
N MET A 1 8.37 -17.46 13.83
CA MET A 1 7.92 -17.41 12.42
C MET A 1 6.41 -17.29 12.43
N ASN A 2 5.87 -16.14 12.04
CA ASN A 2 4.47 -16.02 11.61
C ASN A 2 4.47 -15.09 10.41
N ALA A 3 4.71 -15.71 9.27
CA ALA A 3 4.78 -15.12 7.95
C ALA A 3 3.36 -14.78 7.49
N CYS A 4 2.85 -13.63 7.90
CA CYS A 4 1.95 -12.90 7.00
C CYS A 4 2.84 -12.06 6.10
N GLU A 5 3.45 -12.73 5.11
CA GLU A 5 4.09 -12.02 4.01
C GLU A 5 2.99 -11.20 3.32
N THR A 6 3.14 -9.88 3.39
CA THR A 6 2.27 -8.95 2.67
C THR A 6 2.35 -9.30 1.20
N ASN A 7 1.23 -9.74 0.61
CA ASN A 7 1.05 -9.68 -0.83
C ASN A 7 1.01 -8.19 -1.19
N MET A 8 2.19 -7.60 -1.37
CA MET A 8 2.34 -6.30 -1.99
C MET A 8 1.75 -6.47 -3.38
N GLY A 9 0.73 -5.68 -3.69
CA GLY A 9 0.01 -5.76 -4.96
C GLY A 9 1.03 -5.84 -6.09
N THR A 10 0.98 -6.91 -6.85
CA THR A 10 1.94 -7.12 -7.92
C THR A 10 1.68 -6.07 -8.99
N PHE A 11 2.74 -5.43 -9.50
CA PHE A 11 2.67 -4.53 -10.66
C PHE A 11 2.46 -5.32 -11.97
N GLU A 12 1.71 -6.42 -11.92
CA GLU A 12 1.39 -7.28 -13.05
C GLU A 12 0.23 -6.73 -13.90
N ASP A 13 -0.49 -5.73 -13.36
CA ASP A 13 -1.60 -5.05 -14.01
C ASP A 13 -1.17 -3.74 -14.72
N THR A 14 -2.05 -3.22 -15.57
CA THR A 14 -1.84 -1.91 -16.23
C THR A 14 -1.93 -0.77 -15.21
N PHE A 15 -1.30 0.38 -15.53
CA PHE A 15 -1.36 1.58 -14.69
C PHE A 15 -2.81 1.97 -14.33
N ASP A 16 -3.72 2.05 -15.31
CA ASP A 16 -5.13 2.37 -15.07
C ASP A 16 -5.84 1.38 -14.14
N ALA A 17 -5.54 0.09 -14.25
CA ALA A 17 -6.13 -0.93 -13.40
C ALA A 17 -5.65 -0.77 -11.94
N ILE A 18 -4.36 -0.55 -11.76
CA ILE A 18 -3.75 -0.26 -10.45
C ILE A 18 -4.33 1.02 -9.88
N LEU A 19 -4.35 2.10 -10.64
CA LEU A 19 -4.89 3.39 -10.22
C LEU A 19 -6.36 3.25 -9.79
N SER A 20 -7.19 2.60 -10.59
CA SER A 20 -8.60 2.36 -10.27
C SER A 20 -8.79 1.52 -9.01
N ALA A 21 -7.93 0.54 -8.78
CA ALA A 21 -7.97 -0.28 -7.56
C ALA A 21 -7.53 0.52 -6.33
N TRP A 22 -6.44 1.28 -6.44
CA TRP A 22 -5.84 2.05 -5.34
C TRP A 22 -6.67 3.28 -4.96
N GLN A 23 -7.55 3.77 -5.82
CA GLN A 23 -8.52 4.79 -5.41
C GLN A 23 -9.58 4.27 -4.42
N LYS A 24 -9.75 2.94 -4.29
CA LYS A 24 -10.79 2.35 -3.43
C LYS A 24 -10.26 2.03 -2.03
N ASP A 25 -10.96 2.48 -0.99
CA ASP A 25 -10.63 2.17 0.41
C ASP A 25 -10.51 0.66 0.66
N LYS A 26 -11.33 -0.15 -0.01
CA LYS A 26 -11.32 -1.62 0.09
C LYS A 26 -9.94 -2.21 -0.20
N TYR A 27 -9.20 -1.65 -1.16
CA TYR A 27 -7.85 -2.10 -1.47
C TYR A 27 -6.93 -1.87 -0.26
N TRP A 28 -6.91 -0.66 0.28
CA TRP A 28 -6.05 -0.28 1.40
C TRP A 28 -6.40 -0.97 2.71
N ILE A 29 -7.70 -1.16 2.98
CA ILE A 29 -8.13 -1.99 4.11
C ILE A 29 -7.55 -3.39 3.98
N SER A 30 -7.57 -3.98 2.78
CA SER A 30 -7.00 -5.32 2.55
C SER A 30 -5.46 -5.35 2.54
N PHE A 31 -4.83 -4.21 2.19
CA PHE A 31 -3.39 -4.01 2.23
C PHE A 31 -2.87 -4.03 3.67
N PHE A 32 -3.53 -3.30 4.58
CA PHE A 32 -3.12 -3.23 5.98
C PHE A 32 -3.73 -4.33 6.86
N VAL A 33 -4.99 -4.68 6.65
CA VAL A 33 -5.77 -5.54 7.54
C VAL A 33 -6.08 -6.87 6.86
N ARG A 34 -5.71 -7.96 7.53
CA ARG A 34 -6.01 -9.32 7.09
C ARG A 34 -7.08 -9.92 8.00
N PRO A 35 -8.07 -10.66 7.45
CA PRO A 35 -9.14 -11.24 8.27
C PRO A 35 -8.65 -12.19 9.38
N CYS A 36 -7.49 -12.81 9.20
CA CYS A 36 -6.91 -13.79 10.13
C CYS A 36 -5.94 -13.19 11.16
N CYS A 37 -5.64 -11.90 11.09
CA CYS A 37 -4.60 -11.29 11.92
C CYS A 37 -5.06 -9.96 12.53
N PRO A 38 -4.55 -9.60 13.72
CA PRO A 38 -4.72 -8.25 14.21
C PRO A 38 -4.09 -7.25 13.22
N PRO A 39 -4.64 -6.03 13.10
CA PRO A 39 -4.00 -4.96 12.35
C PRO A 39 -2.55 -4.73 12.81
N PRO A 40 -1.61 -4.42 11.90
CA PRO A 40 -0.22 -4.17 12.24
C PRO A 40 -0.08 -2.91 13.11
N SER A 41 1.00 -2.84 13.88
CA SER A 41 1.39 -1.58 14.54
C SER A 41 1.71 -0.50 13.49
N GLU A 42 1.72 0.76 13.92
CA GLU A 42 2.08 1.88 13.04
C GLU A 42 3.43 1.65 12.34
N GLU A 43 4.47 1.29 13.09
CA GLU A 43 5.82 1.05 12.55
C GLU A 43 5.82 -0.02 11.45
N VAL A 44 5.10 -1.12 11.65
CA VAL A 44 5.03 -2.22 10.68
C VAL A 44 4.25 -1.80 9.43
N ALA A 45 3.13 -1.08 9.60
CA ALA A 45 2.36 -0.56 8.48
C ALA A 45 3.16 0.44 7.63
N LEU A 46 3.93 1.32 8.29
CA LEU A 46 4.84 2.24 7.62
C LEU A 46 5.95 1.50 6.87
N GLY A 47 6.50 0.43 7.45
CA GLY A 47 7.46 -0.43 6.75
C GLY A 47 6.90 -1.04 5.47
N TYR A 48 5.61 -1.41 5.44
CA TYR A 48 4.95 -1.90 4.22
C TYR A 48 4.79 -0.80 3.16
N LEU A 49 4.43 0.42 3.57
CA LEU A 49 4.31 1.55 2.65
C LEU A 49 5.67 1.97 2.09
N GLU A 50 6.72 2.01 2.92
CA GLU A 50 8.07 2.31 2.46
C GLU A 50 8.56 1.29 1.43
N LYS A 51 8.26 0.00 1.65
CA LYS A 51 8.58 -1.02 0.65
C LYS A 51 7.77 -0.82 -0.64
N LEU A 52 6.48 -0.51 -0.55
CA LEU A 52 5.66 -0.21 -1.72
C LEU A 52 6.19 1.01 -2.49
N ARG A 53 6.61 2.08 -1.81
CA ARG A 53 7.25 3.25 -2.44
C ARG A 53 8.54 2.86 -3.18
N ALA A 54 9.37 2.00 -2.60
CA ALA A 54 10.58 1.51 -3.24
C ALA A 54 10.26 0.69 -4.50
N GLU A 55 9.22 -0.14 -4.46
CA GLU A 55 8.77 -0.91 -5.62
C GLU A 55 8.23 0.00 -6.73
N ILE A 56 7.42 1.02 -6.42
CA ILE A 56 6.95 2.03 -7.39
C ILE A 56 8.14 2.72 -8.06
N ARG A 57 9.11 3.21 -7.26
CA ARG A 57 10.27 3.95 -7.78
C ARG A 57 11.15 3.11 -8.70
N SER A 58 11.35 1.84 -8.34
CA SER A 58 12.18 0.90 -9.10
C SER A 58 11.47 0.26 -10.30
N ASN A 59 10.15 0.45 -10.43
CA ASN A 59 9.38 -0.06 -11.56
C ASN A 59 9.87 0.58 -12.88
N ALA A 60 10.32 -0.23 -13.84
CA ALA A 60 10.83 0.26 -15.12
C ALA A 60 9.74 0.44 -16.19
N VAL A 61 8.52 -0.07 -15.94
CA VAL A 61 7.40 -0.04 -16.89
C VAL A 61 6.68 1.31 -16.84
N PHE A 62 6.51 1.87 -15.65
CA PHE A 62 5.82 3.15 -15.47
C PHE A 62 6.74 4.34 -15.74
N SER A 63 6.16 5.36 -16.35
CA SER A 63 6.74 6.68 -16.47
C SER A 63 6.90 7.35 -15.09
N ASP A 64 7.73 8.39 -15.04
CA ASP A 64 7.94 9.13 -13.78
C ASP A 64 6.65 9.83 -13.30
N ASP A 65 5.79 10.29 -14.23
CA ASP A 65 4.49 10.89 -13.89
C ASP A 65 3.51 9.86 -13.31
N GLU A 66 3.47 8.64 -13.87
CA GLU A 66 2.65 7.54 -13.34
C GLU A 66 3.15 7.12 -11.95
N LYS A 67 4.46 7.02 -11.75
CA LYS A 67 5.05 6.74 -10.44
C LYS A 67 4.70 7.82 -9.43
N GLN A 68 4.79 9.08 -9.82
CA GLN A 68 4.47 10.21 -8.95
C GLN A 68 3.01 10.14 -8.49
N GLN A 69 2.06 9.85 -9.39
CA GLN A 69 0.65 9.68 -9.03
C GLN A 69 0.43 8.52 -8.05
N LEU A 70 1.10 7.38 -8.25
CA LEU A 70 0.99 6.26 -7.32
C LEU A 70 1.57 6.61 -5.94
N LEU A 71 2.71 7.31 -5.90
CA LEU A 71 3.34 7.74 -4.65
C LEU A 71 2.45 8.71 -3.86
N GLU A 72 1.78 9.64 -4.53
CA GLU A 72 0.81 10.56 -3.91
C GLU A 72 -0.32 9.80 -3.22
N ILE A 73 -0.85 8.75 -3.87
CA ILE A 73 -1.86 7.90 -3.24
C ILE A 73 -1.29 7.18 -2.01
N VAL A 74 -0.05 6.68 -2.06
CA VAL A 74 0.58 6.04 -0.89
C VAL A 74 0.70 7.01 0.28
N ASP A 75 1.08 8.26 0.02
CA ASP A 75 1.22 9.30 1.05
C ASP A 75 -0.13 9.68 1.68
N ASP A 76 -1.17 9.83 0.86
CA ASP A 76 -2.55 10.03 1.33
C ASP A 76 -3.01 8.86 2.20
N ARG A 77 -2.62 7.65 1.83
CA ARG A 77 -3.06 6.41 2.50
C ARG A 77 -2.28 6.12 3.77
N GLU A 78 -1.04 6.57 3.86
CA GLU A 78 -0.32 6.66 5.12
C GLU A 78 -1.06 7.55 6.11
N THR A 79 -1.43 8.75 5.68
CA THR A 79 -2.16 9.72 6.50
C THR A 79 -3.51 9.16 6.94
N TRP A 80 -4.25 8.54 6.01
CA TRP A 80 -5.49 7.85 6.32
C TRP A 80 -5.29 6.74 7.35
N TYR A 81 -4.28 5.88 7.17
CA TYR A 81 -4.04 4.75 8.07
C TYR A 81 -3.77 5.23 9.50
N LYS A 82 -2.87 6.21 9.67
CA LYS A 82 -2.52 6.81 10.98
C LYS A 82 -3.74 7.35 11.74
N ASN A 83 -4.74 7.84 11.02
CA ASN A 83 -5.99 8.37 11.59
C ASN A 83 -7.13 7.35 11.62
N SER A 84 -6.90 6.13 11.13
CA SER A 84 -7.92 5.08 11.05
C SER A 84 -8.02 4.29 12.35
N PRO A 85 -9.16 3.63 12.63
CA PRO A 85 -9.29 2.71 13.78
C PRO A 85 -8.43 1.44 13.63
N PHE A 86 -7.76 1.25 12.50
CA PHE A 86 -6.88 0.11 12.26
C PHE A 86 -5.46 0.36 12.77
N CYS A 87 -5.02 1.62 12.85
CA CYS A 87 -3.71 1.94 13.38
C CYS A 87 -3.68 1.68 14.88
N ARG A 88 -2.78 0.79 15.30
CA ARG A 88 -2.52 0.53 16.71
C ARG A 88 -1.25 1.29 17.13
N PRO A 89 -1.33 2.14 18.16
CA PRO A 89 -0.17 2.81 18.73
C PRO A 89 0.79 1.81 19.40
#